data_AF-A0A315BCR8-F1
#
_entry.id   AF-A0A315BCR8-F1
#
_cell.length_a   1.000
_cell.length_b   1.000
_cell.length_c   1.000
_cell.angle_alpha   90.00
_cell.angle_beta   90.00
_cell.angle_gamma   90.00
#
_symmetry.space_group_name_H-M   'P 1'
#
loop_
_entity.id
_entity.type
_entity.pdbx_description
1 polymer ?
#
loop_
_entity_poly.entity_id
_entity_poly.type
_entity_poly.pdbx_seq_one_letter_code
_entity_poly.pdbx_strand_id
1 'polypeptide(L)'
;MLGHTLSLGLLSWAALSSALAAPSSVVLTCAVAYMPQRSTWVREVRIDWDAKAVRRLRIDGVEPYGFSLLPSGVMTAIDNERIQIDLAALQWQSDFRGQATGQGRCEKSPA
;
A
#
# COMPACT_ATOMS: atom_id res chain seq x y z
N MET A 1 47.94 31.09 47.05
CA MET A 1 46.54 30.84 47.46
C MET A 1 45.72 30.85 46.18
N LEU A 2 45.55 29.70 45.50
CA LEU A 2 44.47 28.70 45.66
C LEU A 2 43.06 29.21 45.27
N GLY A 3 42.44 28.52 44.31
CA GLY A 3 41.05 28.65 43.82
C GLY A 3 41.01 28.82 42.29
N HIS A 4 40.83 27.83 41.39
CA HIS A 4 39.75 26.81 41.27
C HIS A 4 38.39 27.49 41.42
N THR A 5 37.42 27.48 40.50
CA THR A 5 36.96 26.63 39.38
C THR A 5 35.82 27.45 38.71
N LEU A 6 35.42 27.29 37.45
CA LEU A 6 34.51 26.26 36.95
C LEU A 6 34.32 26.51 35.44
N SER A 7 34.64 25.50 34.62
CA SER A 7 34.26 25.46 33.21
C SER A 7 32.82 24.97 33.10
N LEU A 8 31.90 25.82 32.63
CA LEU A 8 30.56 25.37 32.21
C LEU A 8 30.64 24.77 30.80
N GLY A 9 30.77 23.44 30.74
CA GLY A 9 30.52 22.69 29.52
C GLY A 9 29.02 22.68 29.21
N LEU A 10 28.61 23.50 28.24
CA LEU A 10 27.28 23.39 27.62
C LEU A 10 27.28 22.12 26.75
N LEU A 11 26.83 21.02 27.34
CA LEU A 11 26.45 19.81 26.62
C LEU A 11 25.17 20.10 25.83
N SER A 12 25.33 20.53 24.58
CA SER A 12 24.24 20.64 23.62
C SER A 12 23.70 19.24 23.33
N TRP A 13 22.57 18.89 23.94
CA TRP A 13 21.76 17.75 23.50
C TRP A 13 21.25 18.04 22.08
N ALA A 14 21.97 17.52 21.09
CA ALA A 14 21.43 17.39 19.74
C ALA A 14 20.22 16.44 19.82
N ALA A 15 19.02 17.02 19.78
CA ALA A 15 17.81 16.26 19.57
C ALA A 15 17.93 15.56 18.22
N LEU A 16 18.16 14.24 18.23
CA LEU A 16 17.97 13.40 17.05
C LEU A 16 16.46 13.35 16.78
N SER A 17 15.96 14.35 16.06
CA SER A 17 14.63 14.30 15.49
C SER A 17 14.61 13.24 14.40
N SER A 18 14.21 12.03 14.75
CA SER A 18 13.78 11.02 13.80
C SER A 18 12.54 11.56 13.09
N ALA A 19 12.73 12.24 11.96
CA ALA A 19 11.62 12.56 11.07
C ALA A 19 11.06 11.23 10.55
N LEU A 20 9.94 10.76 11.10
CA LEU A 20 9.20 9.67 10.48
C LEU A 20 8.74 10.17 9.11
N ALA A 21 9.37 9.67 8.04
CA ALA A 21 8.90 9.91 6.69
C ALA A 21 7.46 9.43 6.59
N ALA A 22 6.57 10.31 6.10
CA ALA A 22 5.19 9.94 5.87
C ALA A 22 5.16 8.76 4.87
N PRO A 23 4.30 7.75 5.10
CA PRO A 23 4.16 6.65 4.16
C PRO A 23 3.77 7.22 2.79
N SER A 24 4.48 6.78 1.77
CA SER A 24 4.12 7.05 0.39
C SER A 24 2.97 6.14 0.01
N SER A 25 2.10 6.59 -0.89
CA SER A 25 1.00 5.78 -1.37
C SER A 25 0.94 5.76 -2.89
N VAL A 26 0.52 4.63 -3.44
CA VAL A 26 -0.05 4.58 -4.79
C VAL A 26 -1.49 4.22 -4.70
N VAL A 27 -2.29 4.97 -5.44
CA VAL A 27 -3.70 4.71 -5.67
C VAL A 27 -3.86 4.29 -7.12
N LEU A 28 -4.55 3.18 -7.33
CA LEU A 28 -4.98 2.72 -8.64
C LEU A 28 -6.50 2.78 -8.71
N THR A 29 -7.00 3.12 -9.88
CA THR A 29 -8.39 2.95 -10.27
C THR A 29 -8.45 1.84 -11.30
N CYS A 30 -9.18 0.77 -11.01
CA CYS A 30 -9.27 -0.42 -11.85
C CYS A 30 -10.69 -0.61 -12.38
N ALA A 31 -10.89 -0.54 -13.70
CA ALA A 31 -12.16 -0.86 -14.33
C ALA A 31 -12.24 -2.37 -14.58
N VAL A 32 -12.99 -3.08 -13.74
CA VAL A 32 -13.05 -4.55 -13.70
C VAL A 32 -14.37 -5.04 -14.27
N ALA A 33 -14.31 -5.83 -15.34
CA ALA A 33 -15.46 -6.55 -15.88
C ALA A 33 -15.61 -7.90 -15.17
N TYR A 34 -16.80 -8.13 -14.61
CA TYR A 34 -17.16 -9.37 -13.91
C TYR A 34 -18.04 -10.27 -14.77
N MET A 35 -17.59 -11.50 -14.95
CA MET A 35 -18.28 -12.55 -15.69
C MET A 35 -18.82 -13.61 -14.72
N PRO A 36 -19.99 -14.23 -15.02
CA PRO A 36 -20.74 -14.13 -16.28
C PRO A 36 -21.74 -12.97 -16.36
N GLN A 37 -21.94 -12.18 -15.30
CA GLN A 37 -22.98 -11.15 -15.23
C GLN A 37 -22.72 -9.93 -16.14
N ARG A 38 -21.54 -9.83 -16.76
CA ARG A 38 -21.13 -8.75 -17.69
C ARG A 38 -21.28 -7.35 -17.08
N SER A 39 -21.00 -7.22 -15.79
CA SER A 39 -21.06 -5.95 -15.09
C SER A 39 -19.65 -5.39 -14.92
N THR A 40 -19.44 -4.11 -15.23
CA THR A 40 -18.16 -3.44 -15.00
C THR A 40 -18.23 -2.56 -13.77
N TRP A 41 -17.29 -2.73 -12.86
CA TRP A 41 -17.19 -2.01 -11.60
C TRP A 41 -15.82 -1.34 -11.52
N VAL A 42 -15.79 -0.10 -11.03
CA VAL A 42 -14.54 0.62 -10.79
C VAL A 42 -14.10 0.35 -9.36
N ARG A 43 -12.92 -0.24 -9.20
CA ARG A 43 -12.32 -0.61 -7.91
C ARG A 43 -11.16 0.33 -7.58
N GLU A 44 -11.08 0.83 -6.35
CA GLU A 44 -9.89 1.53 -5.86
C GLU A 44 -8.91 0.52 -5.26
N VAL A 45 -7.63 0.61 -5.59
CA VAL A 45 -6.56 -0.08 -4.89
C VAL A 45 -5.63 0.96 -4.29
N ARG A 46 -5.47 0.98 -2.97
CA ARG A 46 -4.47 1.83 -2.30
C ARG A 46 -3.40 0.98 -1.66
N ILE A 47 -2.15 1.25 -1.99
CA ILE A 47 -0.98 0.59 -1.44
C ILE A 47 -0.16 1.66 -0.72
N ASP A 48 -0.04 1.53 0.60
CA ASP A 48 0.82 2.39 1.40
C ASP A 48 2.15 1.67 1.64
N TRP A 49 3.27 2.37 1.45
CA TRP A 49 4.61 1.85 1.68
C TRP A 49 5.52 2.87 2.34
N ASP A 50 6.61 2.38 2.91
CA ASP A 50 7.73 3.21 3.34
C ASP A 50 9.00 2.87 2.53
N ALA A 51 10.14 3.39 2.96
CA ALA A 51 11.43 3.16 2.30
C ALA A 51 11.87 1.67 2.26
N LYS A 52 11.20 0.78 3.00
CA LYS A 52 11.62 -0.60 3.23
C LYS A 52 10.61 -1.64 2.73
N ALA A 53 9.31 -1.38 2.85
CA ALA A 53 8.28 -2.36 2.52
C ALA A 53 6.90 -1.75 2.26
N VAL A 54 6.05 -2.52 1.58
CA VAL A 54 4.59 -2.31 1.58
C VAL A 54 4.07 -2.54 3.00
N ARG A 55 3.30 -1.58 3.51
CA ARG A 55 2.77 -1.57 4.88
C ARG A 55 1.28 -1.88 4.94
N ARG A 56 0.52 -1.38 3.96
CA ARG A 56 -0.93 -1.54 3.93
C ARG A 56 -1.41 -1.70 2.50
N LEU A 57 -2.39 -2.57 2.33
CA LEU A 57 -3.19 -2.71 1.11
C LEU A 57 -4.64 -2.42 1.46
N ARG A 58 -5.34 -1.65 0.62
CA ARG A 58 -6.78 -1.45 0.70
C ARG A 58 -7.40 -1.63 -0.67
N ILE A 59 -8.54 -2.32 -0.72
CA ILE A 59 -9.39 -2.44 -1.91
C ILE A 59 -10.71 -1.78 -1.56
N ASP A 60 -11.09 -0.73 -2.29
CA ASP A 60 -12.29 0.08 -2.03
C ASP A 60 -12.38 0.57 -0.57
N GLY A 61 -11.22 0.91 0.01
CA GLY A 61 -11.11 1.34 1.40
C GLY A 61 -11.09 0.20 2.44
N VAL A 62 -11.35 -1.05 2.04
CA VAL A 62 -11.30 -2.22 2.93
C VAL A 62 -9.87 -2.77 3.02
N GLU A 63 -9.35 -2.88 4.24
CA GLU A 63 -8.07 -3.54 4.52
C GLU A 63 -8.30 -5.06 4.63
N PRO A 64 -7.69 -5.89 3.78
CA PRO A 64 -7.87 -7.34 3.83
C PRO A 64 -7.17 -7.92 5.05
N TYR A 65 -7.59 -9.12 5.47
CA TYR A 65 -6.93 -9.84 6.58
C TYR A 65 -5.42 -10.05 6.35
N GLY A 66 -5.03 -10.19 5.09
CA GLY A 66 -3.63 -10.23 4.70
C GLY A 66 -3.45 -10.10 3.18
N PHE A 67 -2.21 -9.90 2.78
CA PHE A 67 -1.80 -9.89 1.38
C PHE A 67 -0.42 -10.54 1.23
N SER A 68 -0.11 -10.97 0.02
CA SER A 68 1.22 -11.45 -0.37
C SER A 68 1.77 -10.56 -1.46
N LEU A 69 3.09 -10.33 -1.43
CA LEU A 69 3.80 -9.68 -2.50
C LEU A 69 4.19 -10.73 -3.56
N LEU A 70 3.92 -10.40 -4.81
CA LEU A 70 4.38 -11.13 -5.99
C LEU A 70 5.51 -10.32 -6.65
N PRO A 71 6.36 -10.93 -7.50
CA PRO A 71 7.42 -10.20 -8.19
C PRO A 71 6.94 -8.94 -8.94
N SER A 72 5.75 -8.97 -9.53
CA SER A 72 5.17 -7.84 -10.27
C SER A 72 3.99 -7.16 -9.57
N GLY A 73 3.62 -7.56 -8.35
CA GLY A 73 2.37 -7.06 -7.78
C GLY A 73 1.97 -7.61 -6.41
N VAL A 74 0.66 -7.68 -6.17
CA VAL A 74 0.09 -8.11 -4.90
C VAL A 74 -1.04 -9.11 -5.11
N MET A 75 -1.22 -10.00 -4.14
CA MET A 75 -2.34 -10.93 -4.07
C MET A 75 -3.02 -10.82 -2.71
N THR A 76 -4.35 -10.84 -2.69
CA THR A 76 -5.15 -10.77 -1.47
C THR A 76 -6.52 -11.44 -1.66
N ALA A 77 -7.36 -11.42 -0.63
CA ALA A 77 -8.75 -11.84 -0.73
C ALA A 77 -9.66 -11.00 0.17
N ILE A 78 -10.85 -10.66 -0.36
CA ILE A 78 -11.93 -9.94 0.33
C ILE A 78 -13.25 -10.58 -0.10
N ASP A 79 -14.18 -10.81 0.84
CA ASP A 79 -15.55 -11.28 0.54
C ASP A 79 -15.65 -12.46 -0.44
N ASN A 80 -14.78 -13.46 -0.27
CA ASN A 80 -14.59 -14.62 -1.18
C ASN A 80 -14.01 -14.33 -2.57
N GLU A 81 -13.78 -13.07 -2.93
CA GLU A 81 -13.00 -12.68 -4.10
C GLU A 81 -11.51 -12.88 -3.80
N ARG A 82 -10.83 -13.75 -4.54
CA ARG A 82 -9.36 -13.81 -4.58
C ARG A 82 -8.89 -12.84 -5.65
N ILE A 83 -8.07 -11.87 -5.27
CA ILE A 83 -7.68 -10.73 -6.10
C ILE A 83 -6.17 -10.75 -6.32
N GLN A 84 -5.76 -10.59 -7.57
CA GLN A 84 -4.38 -10.35 -7.96
C GLN A 84 -4.29 -9.07 -8.78
N ILE A 85 -3.35 -8.20 -8.40
CA ILE A 85 -3.05 -6.97 -9.11
C ILE A 85 -1.63 -7.05 -9.61
N ASP A 86 -1.45 -7.04 -10.93
CA ASP A 86 -0.13 -6.83 -11.55
C ASP A 86 0.11 -5.32 -11.67
N LEU A 87 1.08 -4.82 -10.91
CA LEU A 87 1.43 -3.39 -10.83
C LEU A 87 2.32 -2.94 -11.99
N ALA A 88 3.00 -3.86 -12.66
CA ALA A 88 3.83 -3.57 -13.83
C ALA A 88 2.97 -3.47 -15.10
N ALA A 89 2.06 -4.43 -15.29
CA ALA A 89 1.11 -4.44 -16.40
C ALA A 89 -0.13 -3.58 -16.16
N LEU A 90 -0.35 -3.12 -14.92
CA LEU A 90 -1.56 -2.43 -14.46
C LEU A 90 -2.83 -3.23 -14.81
N GLN A 91 -2.88 -4.47 -14.33
CA GLN A 91 -3.98 -5.39 -14.57
C GLN A 91 -4.57 -5.93 -13.27
N TRP A 92 -5.89 -6.02 -13.25
CA TRP A 92 -6.68 -6.70 -12.23
C TRP A 92 -7.12 -8.06 -12.74
N GLN A 93 -6.95 -9.10 -11.93
CA GLN A 93 -7.54 -10.42 -12.13
C GLN A 93 -8.12 -10.92 -10.81
N SER A 94 -9.32 -11.49 -10.84
CA SER A 94 -9.94 -12.07 -9.66
C SER A 94 -10.87 -13.24 -9.92
N ASP A 95 -11.13 -14.02 -8.88
CA ASP A 95 -12.04 -15.17 -8.87
C ASP A 95 -12.83 -15.25 -7.56
N PHE A 96 -14.16 -15.32 -7.66
CA PHE A 96 -15.10 -15.57 -6.57
C PHE A 96 -15.28 -17.06 -6.31
N ARG A 97 -14.18 -17.78 -6.07
CA ARG A 97 -14.17 -19.24 -5.82
C ARG A 97 -14.91 -20.04 -6.92
N GLY A 98 -14.70 -19.67 -8.18
CA GLY A 98 -15.31 -20.29 -9.34
C GLY A 98 -16.73 -19.83 -9.70
N GLN A 99 -17.33 -18.93 -8.91
CA GLN A 99 -18.69 -18.42 -9.18
C GLN A 99 -18.69 -17.27 -10.19
N ALA A 100 -17.65 -16.44 -10.15
CA ALA A 100 -17.46 -15.31 -11.05
C ALA A 100 -15.98 -15.00 -11.18
N THR A 101 -15.58 -14.42 -12.31
CA THR A 101 -14.22 -13.93 -12.54
C THR A 101 -14.23 -12.45 -12.86
N GLY A 102 -13.23 -11.73 -12.36
CA GLY A 102 -13.01 -10.32 -12.66
C GLY A 102 -11.74 -10.15 -13.48
N GLN A 103 -11.80 -9.35 -14.54
CA GLN A 103 -10.61 -8.92 -15.29
C GLN A 103 -10.74 -7.44 -15.63
N GLY A 104 -9.65 -6.69 -15.47
CA GLY A 104 -9.71 -5.24 -15.65
C GLY A 104 -8.35 -4.60 -15.88
N ARG A 105 -8.40 -3.38 -16.42
CA ARG A 105 -7.23 -2.51 -16.50
C ARG A 105 -7.23 -1.56 -15.32
N CYS A 106 -6.05 -1.33 -14.76
CA CYS A 106 -5.81 -0.34 -13.74
C CYS A 106 -5.09 0.88 -14.33
N GLU A 107 -5.28 2.02 -13.69
CA GLU A 107 -4.60 3.26 -13.98
C GLU A 107 -4.14 3.85 -12.65
N LYS A 108 -2.94 4.45 -12.64
CA LYS A 108 -2.48 5.19 -11.46
C LYS A 108 -3.31 6.47 -11.35
N SER A 109 -3.96 6.67 -10.22
CA SER A 109 -4.65 7.92 -9.94
C SER A 109 -3.59 9.02 -9.73
N PRO A 110 -3.82 10.25 -10.21
CA PRO A 110 -2.95 11.37 -9.89
C PRO A 110 -2.90 11.58 -8.37
N ALA A 111 -1.68 11.86 -7.87
CA ALA A 111 -1.42 12.13 -6.46
C ALA A 111 -1.94 13.49 -6.03
#